data_AF-V4YAV3-F1
#
_entry.id   AF-V4YAV3-F1
#
_cell.length_a   1.000
_cell.length_b   1.000
_cell.length_c   1.000
_cell.angle_alpha   90.00
_cell.angle_beta   90.00
_cell.angle_gamma   90.00
#
_symmetry.space_group_name_H-M   'P 1'
#
loop_
_entity.id
_entity.type
_entity.pdbx_description
1 polymer ?
#
loop_
_entity_poly.entity_id
_entity_poly.type
_entity_poly.pdbx_seq_one_letter_code
_entity_poly.pdbx_strand_id
1 'polypeptide(L)'
;MAIPSLPAGYAVTKRVSTGRSDCHITVGFDQGDAHIPSFLILLYYQVDTDPIQWDAIARMDHNETAVLGHDIYQEGVHVDVARRNESTVHVKISNGPLPTSRGVVIRSCAEYFKEHAQYFIDVFEDDRSAENPPTWPDGGEYSHRLITTKPVDSDMSQEQPREDAPEDGISMDELTEVLADATGETPEEIERGAEALDFDPPSEATVLDE
;
A
#
# COMPACT_ATOMS: atom_id res chain seq x y z
N MET A 1 -14.17 6.32 -14.70
CA MET A 1 -12.97 5.54 -14.29
C MET A 1 -13.41 4.59 -13.21
N ALA A 2 -13.14 3.28 -13.34
CA ALA A 2 -13.34 2.37 -12.21
C ALA A 2 -12.23 2.66 -11.21
N ILE A 3 -12.57 2.84 -9.94
CA ILE A 3 -11.61 3.06 -8.84
C ILE A 3 -11.63 1.78 -7.98
N PRO A 4 -10.50 1.33 -7.41
CA PRO A 4 -10.49 0.13 -6.57
C PRO A 4 -11.53 0.15 -5.45
N SER A 5 -12.10 -1.02 -5.16
CA SER A 5 -13.01 -1.20 -4.03
C SER A 5 -12.29 -0.96 -2.70
N LEU A 6 -13.01 -0.42 -1.72
CA LEU A 6 -12.52 -0.35 -0.35
C LEU A 6 -12.54 -1.73 0.32
N PRO A 7 -11.66 -1.99 1.31
CA PRO A 7 -11.67 -3.20 2.11
C PRO A 7 -13.06 -3.48 2.69
N ALA A 8 -13.61 -4.66 2.44
CA ALA A 8 -14.90 -5.05 3.01
C ALA A 8 -14.73 -5.63 4.42
N GLY A 9 -15.75 -5.48 5.27
CA GLY A 9 -15.79 -6.11 6.60
C GLY A 9 -15.11 -5.33 7.73
N TYR A 10 -14.62 -4.12 7.47
CA TYR A 10 -14.03 -3.23 8.47
C TYR A 10 -14.98 -2.10 8.86
N ALA A 11 -14.92 -1.66 10.12
CA ALA A 11 -15.72 -0.54 10.62
C ALA A 11 -15.38 0.79 9.93
N VAL A 12 -14.10 1.05 9.69
CA VAL A 12 -13.60 2.25 9.01
C VAL A 12 -12.84 1.83 7.77
N THR A 13 -13.12 2.48 6.64
CA THR A 13 -12.40 2.25 5.38
C THR A 13 -12.09 3.57 4.70
N LYS A 14 -10.87 3.70 4.17
CA LYS A 14 -10.38 4.89 3.49
C LYS A 14 -9.58 4.49 2.26
N ARG A 15 -9.66 5.31 1.23
CA ARG A 15 -8.67 5.32 0.15
C ARG A 15 -7.66 6.41 0.49
N VAL A 16 -6.38 6.11 0.37
CA VAL A 16 -5.29 7.03 0.65
C VAL A 16 -4.58 7.35 -0.66
N SER A 17 -4.32 8.64 -0.89
CA SER A 17 -3.60 9.08 -2.09
C SER A 17 -2.13 8.67 -2.00
N THR A 18 -1.62 8.10 -3.08
CA THR A 18 -0.20 7.74 -3.25
C THR A 18 0.62 8.88 -3.86
N GLY A 19 -0.04 9.92 -4.38
CA GLY A 19 0.56 10.91 -5.27
C GLY A 19 0.83 10.39 -6.69
N ARG A 20 0.55 9.11 -6.98
CA ARG A 20 0.65 8.49 -8.31
C ARG A 20 -0.73 8.21 -8.87
N SER A 21 -0.87 8.30 -10.20
CA SER A 21 -2.14 8.02 -10.88
C SER A 21 -2.37 6.53 -11.20
N ASP A 22 -1.30 5.73 -11.17
CA ASP A 22 -1.32 4.29 -11.48
C ASP A 22 -1.42 3.42 -10.22
N CYS A 23 -1.48 4.02 -9.02
CA CYS A 23 -1.60 3.32 -7.75
C CYS A 23 -2.63 3.94 -6.81
N HIS A 24 -3.31 3.10 -6.05
CA HIS A 24 -4.12 3.50 -4.90
C HIS A 24 -3.76 2.69 -3.67
N ILE A 25 -3.77 3.33 -2.50
CA ILE A 25 -3.74 2.60 -1.23
C ILE A 25 -5.15 2.59 -0.66
N THR A 26 -5.57 1.47 -0.10
CA THR A 26 -6.80 1.42 0.71
C THR A 26 -6.49 0.85 2.08
N VAL A 27 -7.08 1.46 3.09
CA VAL A 27 -6.93 1.09 4.49
C VAL A 27 -8.32 0.74 5.03
N GLY A 28 -8.43 -0.41 5.68
CA GLY A 28 -9.60 -0.83 6.47
C GLY A 28 -9.16 -1.19 7.87
N PHE A 29 -9.90 -0.78 8.90
CA PHE A 29 -9.65 -1.21 10.27
C PHE A 29 -10.92 -1.27 11.12
N ASP A 30 -10.91 -2.15 12.12
CA ASP A 30 -11.92 -2.17 13.17
C ASP A 30 -11.49 -1.27 14.32
N GLN A 31 -12.47 -0.68 15.00
CA GLN A 31 -12.23 0.18 16.14
C GLN A 31 -12.97 -0.35 17.37
N GLY A 32 -12.21 -0.59 18.45
CA GLY A 32 -12.69 -0.83 19.81
C GLY A 32 -12.48 0.38 20.72
N ASP A 33 -12.48 0.17 22.04
CA ASP A 33 -12.25 1.22 23.05
C ASP A 33 -10.82 1.82 22.93
N ALA A 34 -10.65 2.82 22.05
CA ALA A 34 -9.37 3.47 21.73
C ALA A 34 -8.26 2.49 21.29
N HIS A 35 -8.66 1.38 20.64
CA HIS A 35 -7.76 0.33 20.18
C HIS A 35 -8.22 -0.23 18.84
N ILE A 36 -7.26 -0.63 17.99
CA ILE A 36 -7.54 -1.20 16.67
C ILE A 36 -7.14 -2.68 16.70
N PRO A 37 -8.09 -3.62 16.84
CA PRO A 37 -7.78 -5.05 16.92
C PRO A 37 -7.49 -5.69 15.56
N SER A 38 -7.88 -5.04 14.47
CA SER A 38 -7.69 -5.56 13.11
C SER A 38 -7.52 -4.43 12.11
N PHE A 39 -6.66 -4.65 11.11
CA PHE A 39 -6.55 -3.77 9.95
C PHE A 39 -6.14 -4.53 8.70
N LEU A 40 -6.41 -3.95 7.54
CA LEU A 40 -5.98 -4.39 6.21
C LEU A 40 -5.57 -3.18 5.40
N ILE A 41 -4.36 -3.23 4.85
CA ILE A 41 -3.82 -2.22 3.96
C ILE A 41 -3.50 -2.90 2.63
N LEU A 42 -4.02 -2.36 1.54
CA LEU A 42 -3.82 -2.88 0.20
C LEU A 42 -3.19 -1.80 -0.68
N LEU A 43 -2.17 -2.19 -1.44
CA LEU A 43 -1.66 -1.43 -2.57
C LEU A 43 -2.30 -1.97 -3.85
N TYR A 44 -3.02 -1.12 -4.56
CA TYR A 44 -3.58 -1.40 -5.88
C TYR A 44 -2.71 -0.78 -6.97
N TYR A 45 -2.62 -1.48 -8.11
CA TYR A 45 -1.96 -1.01 -9.32
C TYR A 45 -2.89 -1.18 -10.53
N GLN A 46 -2.83 -0.22 -11.47
CA GLN A 46 -3.64 -0.23 -12.68
C GLN A 46 -3.02 -1.14 -13.75
N VAL A 47 -3.49 -2.38 -13.82
CA VAL A 47 -2.93 -3.43 -14.70
C VAL A 47 -3.41 -3.35 -16.16
N ASP A 48 -4.50 -2.64 -16.43
CA ASP A 48 -5.03 -2.37 -17.78
C ASP A 48 -5.70 -0.99 -17.85
N THR A 49 -5.75 -0.41 -19.05
CA THR A 49 -6.34 0.90 -19.36
C THR A 49 -7.61 0.82 -20.20
N ASP A 50 -7.88 -0.31 -20.88
CA ASP A 50 -9.05 -0.46 -21.77
C ASP A 50 -9.60 -1.91 -21.79
N PRO A 51 -10.53 -2.26 -20.87
CA PRO A 51 -11.08 -1.40 -19.82
C PRO A 51 -10.06 -1.14 -18.70
N ILE A 52 -10.22 -0.04 -17.98
CA ILE A 52 -9.42 0.23 -16.77
C ILE A 52 -9.64 -0.92 -15.78
N GLN A 53 -8.54 -1.60 -15.41
CA GLN A 53 -8.54 -2.69 -14.44
C GLN A 53 -7.50 -2.42 -13.35
N TRP A 54 -7.87 -2.74 -12.11
CA TRP A 54 -7.05 -2.57 -10.93
C TRP A 54 -6.95 -3.88 -10.17
N ASP A 55 -5.74 -4.27 -9.82
CA ASP A 55 -5.48 -5.45 -9.00
C ASP A 55 -4.77 -5.04 -7.72
N ALA A 56 -5.07 -5.72 -6.61
CA ALA A 56 -4.32 -5.58 -5.36
C ALA A 56 -3.02 -6.36 -5.49
N ILE A 57 -1.89 -5.65 -5.48
CA ILE A 57 -0.57 -6.24 -5.75
C ILE A 57 0.24 -6.47 -4.48
N ALA A 58 -0.08 -5.77 -3.39
CA ALA A 58 0.55 -5.99 -2.10
C ALA A 58 -0.47 -5.81 -0.96
N ARG A 59 -0.32 -6.61 0.09
CA ARG A 59 -1.19 -6.60 1.26
C ARG A 59 -0.37 -6.66 2.54
N MET A 60 -0.78 -5.87 3.52
CA MET A 60 -0.38 -6.00 4.94
C MET A 60 -1.66 -6.10 5.77
N ASP A 61 -1.69 -6.99 6.75
CA ASP A 61 -2.82 -7.09 7.67
C ASP A 61 -2.44 -7.51 9.07
N HIS A 62 -3.40 -7.27 9.97
CA HIS A 62 -3.35 -7.63 11.36
C HIS A 62 -4.76 -8.04 11.79
N ASN A 63 -4.86 -9.10 12.59
CA ASN A 63 -6.07 -9.45 13.30
C ASN A 63 -5.74 -10.29 14.54
N GLU A 64 -5.68 -9.65 15.71
CA GLU A 64 -5.39 -10.34 16.97
C GLU A 64 -6.60 -11.10 17.56
N THR A 65 -7.79 -10.93 16.97
CA THR A 65 -9.04 -11.51 17.50
C THR A 65 -9.49 -12.77 16.77
N ALA A 66 -9.04 -12.97 15.54
CA ALA A 66 -9.36 -14.15 14.75
C ALA A 66 -8.39 -15.30 15.06
N VAL A 67 -8.92 -16.52 15.17
CA VAL A 67 -8.12 -17.74 15.45
C VAL A 67 -7.05 -18.00 14.38
N LEU A 68 -7.33 -17.59 13.13
CA LEU A 68 -6.42 -17.68 12.00
C LEU A 68 -5.99 -16.29 11.51
N GLY A 69 -6.07 -15.28 12.40
CA GLY A 69 -5.62 -13.93 12.11
C GLY A 69 -4.12 -13.76 12.35
N HIS A 70 -3.53 -12.77 11.68
CA HIS A 70 -2.12 -12.45 11.82
C HIS A 70 -1.87 -11.50 12.99
N ASP A 71 -1.03 -11.89 13.94
CA ASP A 71 -0.56 -10.99 15.01
C ASP A 71 0.84 -10.48 14.69
N ILE A 72 0.91 -9.27 14.12
CA ILE A 72 2.18 -8.63 13.73
C ILE A 72 3.15 -8.43 14.91
N TYR A 73 2.67 -8.45 16.16
CA TYR A 73 3.54 -8.32 17.34
C TYR A 73 4.20 -9.64 17.74
N GLN A 74 3.69 -10.77 17.23
CA GLN A 74 4.29 -12.09 17.41
C GLN A 74 5.01 -12.54 16.14
N GLU A 75 4.43 -12.27 14.99
CA GLU A 75 4.88 -12.76 13.69
C GLU A 75 5.87 -11.81 13.01
N GLY A 76 5.80 -10.50 13.32
CA GLY A 76 6.43 -9.42 12.57
C GLY A 76 5.50 -8.84 11.50
N VAL A 77 5.94 -7.77 10.83
CA VAL A 77 5.21 -7.18 9.70
C VAL A 77 5.55 -7.97 8.44
N HIS A 78 4.53 -8.46 7.75
CA HIS A 78 4.69 -9.18 6.49
C HIS A 78 3.92 -8.49 5.38
N VAL A 79 4.39 -8.65 4.16
CA VAL A 79 3.73 -8.24 2.93
C VAL A 79 3.45 -9.46 2.09
N ASP A 80 2.19 -9.68 1.78
CA ASP A 80 1.77 -10.62 0.75
C ASP A 80 1.87 -9.91 -0.59
N VAL A 81 2.84 -10.29 -1.43
CA VAL A 81 3.06 -9.67 -2.74
C VAL A 81 2.53 -10.59 -3.83
N ALA A 82 1.53 -10.13 -4.57
CA ALA A 82 1.01 -10.86 -5.72
C ALA A 82 2.02 -10.82 -6.87
N ARG A 83 2.01 -11.86 -7.69
CA ARG A 83 2.79 -11.95 -8.93
C ARG A 83 1.85 -12.25 -10.09
N ARG A 84 2.07 -11.62 -11.25
CA ARG A 84 1.13 -11.67 -12.37
C ARG A 84 0.90 -13.10 -12.87
N ASN A 85 1.93 -13.93 -12.85
CA ASN A 85 1.88 -15.29 -13.39
C ASN A 85 2.28 -16.38 -12.39
N GLU A 86 2.56 -16.01 -11.15
CA GLU A 86 3.07 -16.91 -10.11
C GLU A 86 2.27 -16.81 -8.82
N SER A 87 2.49 -17.74 -7.88
CA SER A 87 1.87 -17.69 -6.56
C SER A 87 2.30 -16.42 -5.81
N THR A 88 1.42 -15.90 -4.95
CA THR A 88 1.78 -14.86 -3.98
C THR A 88 3.02 -15.27 -3.20
N VAL A 89 3.90 -14.30 -2.93
CA VAL A 89 5.07 -14.48 -2.09
C VAL A 89 4.90 -13.71 -0.79
N HIS A 90 5.28 -14.33 0.32
CA HIS A 90 5.18 -13.73 1.65
C HIS A 90 6.54 -13.17 2.06
N VAL A 91 6.60 -11.87 2.30
CA VAL A 91 7.84 -11.16 2.56
C VAL A 91 7.80 -10.53 3.94
N LYS A 92 8.70 -10.93 4.83
CA LYS A 92 8.83 -10.34 6.17
C LYS A 92 9.70 -9.09 6.12
N ILE A 93 9.13 -7.95 6.49
CA ILE A 93 9.85 -6.69 6.63
C ILE A 93 10.76 -6.76 7.86
N SER A 94 12.00 -6.32 7.69
CA SER A 94 12.91 -6.11 8.80
C SER A 94 12.61 -4.77 9.46
N ASN A 95 12.40 -4.77 10.77
CA ASN A 95 12.01 -3.59 11.51
C ASN A 95 12.49 -3.63 12.96
N GLY A 96 12.65 -2.46 13.57
CA GLY A 96 12.79 -2.32 15.02
C GLY A 96 11.52 -2.75 15.77
N PRO A 97 11.52 -2.79 17.11
CA PRO A 97 10.32 -3.15 17.87
C PRO A 97 9.11 -2.30 17.49
N LEU A 98 7.97 -2.95 17.20
CA LEU A 98 6.75 -2.24 16.84
C LEU A 98 6.19 -1.45 18.04
N PRO A 99 5.75 -0.21 17.85
CA PRO A 99 5.09 0.57 18.89
C PRO A 99 3.73 -0.02 19.24
N THR A 100 3.27 0.20 20.47
CA THR A 100 1.94 -0.29 20.90
C THR A 100 0.80 0.40 20.16
N SER A 101 0.97 1.68 19.79
CA SER A 101 0.00 2.43 19.00
C SER A 101 -0.22 1.78 17.63
N ARG A 102 -1.45 1.33 17.38
CA ARG A 102 -1.84 0.82 16.06
C ARG A 102 -2.01 1.94 15.03
N GLY A 103 -2.31 3.16 15.47
CA GLY A 103 -2.34 4.33 14.59
C GLY A 103 -0.97 4.58 13.96
N VAL A 104 0.09 4.54 14.77
CA VAL A 104 1.47 4.65 14.29
C VAL A 104 1.80 3.54 13.29
N VAL A 105 1.46 2.29 13.59
CA VAL A 105 1.75 1.16 12.70
C VAL A 105 1.01 1.28 11.36
N ILE A 106 -0.28 1.59 11.38
CA ILE A 106 -1.09 1.71 10.15
C ILE A 106 -0.58 2.86 9.27
N ARG A 107 -0.27 4.02 9.85
CA ARG A 107 0.33 5.14 9.11
C ARG A 107 1.65 4.72 8.46
N SER A 108 2.53 4.06 9.23
CA SER A 108 3.85 3.64 8.75
C SER A 108 3.73 2.62 7.61
N CYS A 109 2.81 1.66 7.71
CA CYS A 109 2.54 0.69 6.64
C CYS A 109 1.98 1.36 5.37
N ALA A 110 1.09 2.34 5.51
CA ALA A 110 0.56 3.09 4.37
C ALA A 110 1.66 3.95 3.70
N GLU A 111 2.51 4.61 4.48
CA GLU A 111 3.66 5.36 3.95
C GLU A 111 4.66 4.41 3.26
N TYR A 112 4.92 3.23 3.83
CA TYR A 112 5.79 2.22 3.23
C TYR A 112 5.32 1.81 1.83
N PHE A 113 4.01 1.55 1.64
CA PHE A 113 3.47 1.26 0.31
C PHE A 113 3.54 2.46 -0.64
N LYS A 114 3.37 3.67 -0.13
CA LYS A 114 3.49 4.89 -0.94
C LYS A 114 4.92 5.09 -1.43
N GLU A 115 5.91 4.93 -0.55
CA GLU A 115 7.34 5.08 -0.86
C GLU A 115 7.87 3.97 -1.76
N HIS A 116 7.40 2.74 -1.56
CA HIS A 116 7.91 1.56 -2.26
C HIS A 116 6.97 1.00 -3.33
N ALA A 117 5.95 1.74 -3.77
CA ALA A 117 4.99 1.28 -4.78
C ALA A 117 5.67 0.69 -6.03
N GLN A 118 6.75 1.34 -6.51
CA GLN A 118 7.47 0.88 -7.69
C GLN A 118 8.11 -0.50 -7.49
N TYR A 119 8.65 -0.79 -6.29
CA TYR A 119 9.20 -2.11 -5.98
C TYR A 119 8.15 -3.20 -6.16
N PHE A 120 6.95 -2.98 -5.60
CA PHE A 120 5.87 -3.97 -5.65
C PHE A 120 5.30 -4.12 -7.06
N ILE A 121 5.24 -3.05 -7.86
CA ILE A 121 4.89 -3.13 -9.28
C ILE A 121 5.89 -4.01 -10.03
N ASP A 122 7.19 -3.78 -9.85
CA ASP A 122 8.21 -4.55 -10.54
C ASP A 122 8.17 -6.04 -10.14
N VAL A 123 7.88 -6.35 -8.87
CA VAL A 123 7.69 -7.75 -8.43
C VAL A 123 6.44 -8.34 -9.07
N PHE A 124 5.34 -7.58 -9.10
CA PHE A 124 4.08 -8.02 -9.68
C PHE A 124 4.23 -8.31 -11.18
N GLU A 125 4.92 -7.44 -11.91
CA GLU A 125 5.16 -7.58 -13.36
C GLU A 125 6.26 -8.60 -13.73
N ASP A 126 6.80 -9.32 -12.75
CA ASP A 126 7.92 -10.28 -12.90
C ASP A 126 9.21 -9.62 -13.44
N ASP A 127 9.33 -8.29 -13.36
CA ASP A 127 10.53 -7.52 -13.75
C ASP A 127 11.64 -7.62 -12.70
N ARG A 128 11.30 -8.03 -11.47
CA ARG A 128 12.27 -8.36 -10.42
C ARG A 128 11.78 -9.52 -9.55
N SER A 129 12.73 -10.24 -8.96
CA SER A 129 12.41 -11.18 -7.89
C SER A 129 12.10 -10.45 -6.59
N ALA A 130 11.14 -10.98 -5.82
CA ALA A 130 10.95 -10.63 -4.42
C ALA A 130 12.10 -11.15 -3.53
N GLU A 131 12.79 -12.20 -3.99
CA GLU A 131 13.96 -12.78 -3.33
C GLU A 131 15.25 -12.07 -3.77
N ASN A 132 16.06 -11.60 -2.82
CA ASN A 132 17.42 -11.09 -3.06
C ASN A 132 17.52 -10.14 -4.27
N PRO A 133 16.83 -8.98 -4.27
CA PRO A 133 16.85 -8.11 -5.43
C PRO A 133 18.26 -7.62 -5.73
N PRO A 134 18.64 -7.53 -7.02
CA PRO A 134 19.95 -7.02 -7.40
C PRO A 134 20.11 -5.56 -6.93
N THR A 135 21.22 -5.28 -6.26
CA THR A 135 21.60 -3.93 -5.83
C THR A 135 22.07 -3.14 -7.06
N TRP A 136 21.22 -2.31 -7.64
CA TRP A 136 21.63 -1.38 -8.70
C TRP A 136 22.04 -0.04 -8.08
N PRO A 137 23.23 0.50 -8.40
CA PRO A 137 23.77 1.70 -7.77
C PRO A 137 23.11 3.03 -8.24
N ASP A 138 22.13 2.98 -9.14
CA ASP A 138 21.68 4.14 -9.92
C ASP A 138 20.15 4.33 -10.00
N GLY A 139 19.36 3.65 -9.17
CA GLY A 139 17.95 4.04 -8.98
C GLY A 139 17.06 3.93 -10.23
N GLY A 140 17.32 2.94 -11.08
CA GLY A 140 16.37 2.39 -12.06
C GLY A 140 15.57 3.43 -12.88
N GLU A 141 16.23 4.27 -13.67
CA GLU A 141 15.56 4.94 -14.79
C GLU A 141 15.28 3.92 -15.91
N TYR A 142 14.18 3.19 -15.78
CA TYR A 142 13.52 2.61 -16.96
C TYR A 142 12.13 3.23 -17.08
N SER A 143 11.98 4.07 -18.10
CA SER A 143 10.66 4.43 -18.60
C SER A 143 9.94 3.14 -19.01
N HIS A 144 8.97 2.72 -18.21
CA HIS A 144 8.13 1.56 -18.47
C HIS A 144 7.62 1.57 -19.91
N ARG A 145 7.90 0.50 -20.65
CA ARG A 145 7.28 0.27 -21.95
C ARG A 145 5.85 -0.19 -21.71
N LEU A 146 4.91 0.74 -21.82
CA LEU A 146 3.51 0.43 -22.11
C LEU A 146 3.46 -0.28 -23.48
N ILE A 147 3.57 -1.61 -23.49
CA ILE A 147 3.22 -2.45 -24.64
C ILE A 147 1.71 -2.68 -24.51
N THR A 148 0.82 -1.83 -25.02
CA THR A 148 0.52 -1.71 -26.46
C THR A 148 -0.29 -0.42 -26.70
N THR A 149 0.34 0.63 -27.21
CA THR A 149 -0.41 1.75 -27.79
C THR A 149 -0.82 1.38 -29.22
N LYS A 150 -2.12 1.16 -29.45
CA LYS A 150 -2.67 1.31 -30.81
C LYS A 150 -2.46 2.78 -31.22
N PRO A 151 -1.96 3.07 -32.43
CA PRO A 151 -1.69 4.44 -32.83
C PRO A 151 -3.01 5.20 -32.95
N VAL A 152 -3.15 6.25 -32.13
CA VAL A 152 -4.25 7.23 -32.26
C VAL A 152 -3.79 8.26 -33.27
N ASP A 153 -4.54 8.37 -34.36
CA ASP A 153 -4.34 9.40 -35.38
C ASP A 153 -4.38 10.78 -34.73
N SER A 154 -3.39 11.58 -35.09
CA SER A 154 -3.16 12.94 -34.66
C SER A 154 -4.28 13.88 -35.12
N ASP A 155 -5.16 14.28 -34.21
CA ASP A 155 -5.67 15.65 -34.18
C ASP A 155 -6.33 15.99 -32.83
N MET A 156 -6.26 17.26 -32.45
CA MET A 156 -6.92 17.92 -31.31
C MET A 156 -6.18 17.96 -29.96
N SER A 157 -5.24 18.91 -29.87
CA SER A 157 -5.00 19.68 -28.64
C SER A 157 -6.20 20.57 -28.31
N GLN A 158 -6.81 20.36 -27.14
CA GLN A 158 -7.35 21.41 -26.26
C GLN A 158 -7.33 20.84 -24.83
N GLU A 159 -6.56 21.45 -23.92
CA GLU A 159 -6.76 21.26 -22.48
C GLU A 159 -8.17 21.72 -22.13
N GLN A 160 -9.03 20.80 -21.71
CA GLN A 160 -10.24 21.16 -20.98
C GLN A 160 -9.92 21.03 -19.49
N PRO A 161 -10.24 22.04 -18.66
CA PRO A 161 -10.25 21.85 -17.22
C PRO A 161 -11.25 20.72 -16.94
N ARG A 162 -10.77 19.57 -16.45
CA ARG A 162 -11.67 18.52 -15.99
C ARG A 162 -12.32 18.98 -14.69
N GLU A 163 -13.44 19.68 -14.83
CA GLU A 163 -14.47 19.81 -13.80
C GLU A 163 -15.19 18.46 -13.66
N ASP A 164 -14.49 17.46 -13.14
CA ASP A 164 -15.08 16.25 -12.56
C ASP A 164 -14.21 15.96 -11.33
N ALA A 165 -14.64 16.47 -10.18
CA ALA A 165 -13.97 16.30 -8.90
C ALA A 165 -13.60 14.83 -8.69
N PRO A 166 -12.37 14.50 -8.29
CA PRO A 166 -12.11 13.12 -7.96
C PRO A 166 -12.82 12.88 -6.62
N GLU A 167 -13.43 11.71 -6.44
CA GLU A 167 -13.52 11.14 -5.09
C GLU A 167 -12.08 10.76 -4.68
N ASP A 168 -11.28 11.81 -4.45
CA ASP A 168 -9.86 11.76 -4.15
C ASP A 168 -9.71 10.97 -2.85
N GLY A 169 -8.77 10.02 -2.87
CA GLY A 169 -8.33 9.41 -1.62
C GLY A 169 -7.88 10.51 -0.66
N ILE A 170 -8.08 10.28 0.64
CA ILE A 170 -7.58 11.19 1.67
C ILE A 170 -6.06 11.25 1.60
N SER A 171 -5.50 12.38 2.00
CA SER A 171 -4.06 12.53 2.21
C SER A 171 -3.55 11.66 3.37
N MET A 172 -2.23 11.52 3.49
CA MET A 172 -1.63 10.84 4.64
C MET A 172 -1.90 11.59 5.95
N ASP A 173 -2.01 12.92 5.90
CA ASP A 173 -2.31 13.77 7.06
C ASP A 173 -3.75 13.54 7.52
N GLU A 174 -4.72 13.50 6.60
CA GLU A 174 -6.11 13.15 6.92
C GLU A 174 -6.24 11.70 7.42
N LEU A 175 -5.43 10.76 6.90
CA LEU A 175 -5.37 9.41 7.46
C LEU A 175 -4.87 9.45 8.91
N THR A 176 -3.87 10.28 9.18
CA THR A 176 -3.31 10.47 10.52
C THR A 176 -4.36 11.01 11.50
N GLU A 177 -5.18 11.97 11.08
CA GLU A 177 -6.32 12.47 11.87
C GLU A 177 -7.34 11.37 12.17
N VAL A 178 -7.70 10.57 11.17
CA VAL A 178 -8.65 9.45 11.35
C VAL A 178 -8.11 8.39 12.32
N LEU A 179 -6.81 8.12 12.27
CA LEU A 179 -6.16 7.18 13.18
C LEU A 179 -6.07 7.73 14.60
N ALA A 180 -5.77 9.02 14.75
CA ALA A 180 -5.72 9.72 16.03
C ALA A 180 -7.06 9.62 16.78
N ASP A 181 -8.16 9.90 16.08
CA ASP A 181 -9.51 9.73 16.61
C ASP A 181 -9.81 8.27 17.00
N ALA A 182 -9.29 7.31 16.22
CA ALA A 182 -9.53 5.89 16.45
C ALA A 182 -8.79 5.34 17.68
N THR A 183 -7.58 5.82 17.95
CA THR A 183 -6.73 5.36 19.06
C THR A 183 -6.75 6.30 20.27
N GLY A 184 -7.43 7.44 20.19
CA GLY A 184 -7.44 8.45 21.25
C GLY A 184 -6.10 9.16 21.43
N GLU A 185 -5.27 9.18 20.40
CA GLU A 185 -3.98 9.88 20.34
C GLU A 185 -4.12 11.22 19.62
N THR A 186 -3.07 12.04 19.62
CA THR A 186 -3.01 13.23 18.77
C THR A 186 -2.40 12.90 17.40
N PRO A 187 -2.77 13.63 16.33
CA PRO A 187 -2.14 13.47 15.02
C PRO A 187 -0.61 13.60 15.08
N GLU A 188 -0.08 14.52 15.89
CA GLU A 188 1.36 14.74 16.05
C GLU A 188 2.06 13.57 16.77
N GLU A 189 1.37 12.89 17.68
CA GLU A 189 1.90 11.67 18.31
C GLU A 189 2.03 10.54 17.30
N ILE A 190 1.04 10.36 16.44
CA ILE A 190 1.06 9.34 15.40
C ILE A 190 2.11 9.64 14.34
N GLU A 191 2.17 10.89 13.86
CA GLU A 191 3.16 11.32 12.88
C GLU A 191 4.59 11.09 13.38
N ARG A 192 4.92 11.62 14.55
CA ARG A 192 6.24 11.44 15.17
C ARG A 192 6.54 9.97 15.46
N GLY A 193 5.54 9.20 15.87
CA GLY A 193 5.70 7.77 16.11
C GLY A 193 6.02 7.00 14.83
N ALA A 194 5.39 7.38 13.72
CA ALA A 194 5.62 6.76 12.43
C ALA A 194 6.96 7.18 11.81
N GLU A 195 7.39 8.44 11.99
CA GLU A 195 8.75 8.87 11.62
C GLU A 195 9.84 8.15 12.42
N ALA A 196 9.54 7.72 13.65
CA ALA A 196 10.47 6.98 14.50
C ALA A 196 10.47 5.47 14.23
N LEU A 197 9.45 4.94 13.54
CA LEU A 197 9.36 3.54 13.17
C LEU A 197 10.13 3.30 11.87
N ASP A 198 11.25 2.61 11.99
CA ASP A 198 12.14 2.31 10.85
C ASP A 198 11.79 0.94 10.27
N PHE A 199 11.24 0.97 9.05
CA PHE A 199 11.03 -0.21 8.21
C PHE A 199 12.14 -0.27 7.17
N ASP A 200 12.91 -1.35 7.19
CA ASP A 200 13.94 -1.56 6.17
C ASP A 200 13.27 -1.66 4.78
N PRO A 201 13.96 -1.20 3.72
CA PRO A 201 13.42 -1.24 2.38
C PRO A 201 13.08 -2.68 1.98
N PRO A 202 12.10 -2.89 1.08
CA PRO A 202 11.64 -4.23 0.73
C PRO A 202 12.72 -5.09 0.07
N SER A 203 13.81 -4.48 -0.38
CA SER A 203 15.00 -5.17 -0.87
C SER A 203 15.81 -5.92 0.17
N GLU A 204 15.67 -5.56 1.44
CA GLU A 204 16.35 -6.19 2.57
C GLU A 204 15.41 -7.14 3.34
N ALA A 205 14.17 -7.26 2.88
CA ALA A 205 13.18 -8.11 3.49
C ALA A 205 13.45 -9.59 3.22
N THR A 206 12.99 -10.45 4.12
CA THR A 206 13.21 -11.90 4.03
C THR A 206 11.99 -12.57 3.44
N VAL A 207 12.16 -13.30 2.35
CA VAL A 207 11.10 -14.15 1.79
C VAL A 207 10.87 -15.35 2.70
N LEU A 208 9.60 -15.62 3.02
CA LEU A 208 9.18 -16.76 3.83
C LEU A 208 8.73 -17.89 2.90
N ASP A 209 9.38 -19.05 3.00
CA ASP A 209 8.92 -20.28 2.37
C ASP A 209 7.68 -20.80 3.12
N GLU A 210 6.59 -21.08 2.39
CA GLU A 210 5.38 -21.74 2.90
C GLU A 210 5.58 -23.24 3.22
#